data_AF-A0A9E0LCP3-F1
#
_entry.id   AF-A0A9E0LCP3-F1
#
_cell.length_a   1.000
_cell.length_b   1.000
_cell.length_c   1.000
_cell.angle_alpha   90.00
_cell.angle_beta   90.00
_cell.angle_gamma   90.00
#
_symmetry.space_group_name_H-M   'P 1'
#
loop_
_entity.id
_entity.type
_entity.pdbx_description
1 polymer ?
#
loop_
_entity_poly.entity_id
_entity_poly.type
_entity_poly.pdbx_seq_one_letter_code
_entity_poly.pdbx_strand_id
1 'polypeptide(L)'
;MKKISFSLLSSCLGLALAVPAAFAQNRIYRCGNEYTNNVAVAKERNCKVVEGGNITVVEGTRPAGGSGGAAPKAATSPPSAPRVDANDQRARDADARAILESELKKAQARVAETKQEYNDGAPQRNALDLRNPQKYMERTAELKAALARAEADVEGIRREIERLPVVR
;
A
#
# COMPACT_ATOMS: atom_id res chain seq x y z
N MET A 1 50.72 46.23 10.98
CA MET A 1 51.75 46.22 12.03
C MET A 1 51.28 45.31 13.17
N LYS A 2 52.11 44.35 13.58
CA LYS A 2 52.02 43.50 14.80
C LYS A 2 50.83 42.52 14.90
N LYS A 3 50.96 41.23 15.23
CA LYS A 3 52.05 40.27 15.48
C LYS A 3 51.42 38.87 15.34
N ILE A 4 52.08 37.94 14.65
CA ILE A 4 51.81 36.50 14.78
C ILE A 4 52.86 35.95 15.75
N SER A 5 52.43 35.14 16.71
CA SER A 5 53.25 34.28 17.57
C SER A 5 52.31 33.54 18.52
N PHE A 6 52.55 32.32 18.98
CA PHE A 6 53.34 31.16 18.57
C PHE A 6 52.95 30.10 19.64
N SER A 7 53.27 28.84 19.39
CA SER A 7 53.29 27.74 20.36
C SER A 7 51.96 27.12 20.78
N LEU A 8 51.85 25.82 20.99
CA LEU A 8 52.58 24.59 20.63
C LEU A 8 51.96 23.51 21.55
N LEU A 9 52.01 22.25 21.12
CA LEU A 9 51.66 21.03 21.87
C LEU A 9 50.17 20.80 22.21
N SER A 10 49.58 19.74 21.66
CA SER A 10 49.53 18.47 22.39
C SER A 10 48.75 17.39 21.63
N SER A 11 49.47 16.30 21.35
CA SER A 11 49.04 14.90 21.38
C SER A 11 47.76 14.43 20.66
N CYS A 12 47.99 13.47 19.77
CA CYS A 12 47.04 12.45 19.33
C CYS A 12 46.17 11.91 20.49
N LEU A 13 44.86 11.79 20.27
CA LEU A 13 44.10 10.60 20.68
C LEU A 13 42.77 10.57 19.91
N GLY A 14 42.58 9.50 19.12
CA GLY A 14 41.33 9.25 18.42
C GLY A 14 40.17 9.03 19.39
N LEU A 15 38.99 9.54 19.03
CA LEU A 15 37.74 9.13 19.66
C LEU A 15 36.69 8.92 18.57
N ALA A 16 36.11 7.73 18.62
CA ALA A 16 35.23 7.12 17.62
C ALA A 16 34.10 8.05 17.16
N LEU A 17 33.84 8.02 15.85
CA LEU A 17 32.59 8.46 15.25
C LEU A 17 31.44 7.62 15.81
N ALA A 18 30.85 8.08 16.91
CA ALA A 18 29.56 7.60 17.36
C ALA A 18 28.51 8.06 16.35
N VAL A 19 28.04 7.13 15.52
CA VAL A 19 26.83 7.32 14.71
C VAL A 19 25.65 7.44 15.68
N PRO A 20 24.92 8.57 15.74
CA PRO A 20 23.72 8.61 16.55
C PRO A 20 22.67 7.70 15.92
N ALA A 21 22.34 6.61 16.61
CA ALA A 21 21.11 5.88 16.34
C ALA A 21 19.94 6.84 16.57
N ALA A 22 19.35 7.34 15.48
CA ALA A 22 18.16 8.16 15.52
C ALA A 22 16.97 7.27 15.93
N PHE A 23 16.72 7.16 17.23
CA PHE A 23 15.45 6.68 17.73
C PHE A 23 14.38 7.71 17.35
N ALA A 24 13.57 7.40 16.33
CA ALA A 24 12.38 8.18 15.99
C ALA A 24 11.33 7.99 17.09
N GLN A 25 11.48 8.76 18.17
CA GLN A 25 10.46 8.92 19.21
C GLN A 25 9.35 9.77 18.59
N ASN A 26 8.29 9.14 18.04
CA ASN A 26 7.16 9.84 17.41
C ASN A 26 6.35 10.62 18.48
N ARG A 27 6.89 11.73 18.98
CA ARG A 27 6.16 12.65 19.85
C ARG A 27 5.12 13.39 19.03
N ILE A 28 3.89 13.38 19.52
CA ILE A 28 2.76 14.09 18.90
C ILE A 28 2.61 15.41 19.63
N TYR A 29 2.47 16.49 18.87
CA TYR A 29 2.29 17.85 19.39
C TYR A 29 0.89 18.35 19.02
N ARG A 30 0.24 19.06 19.95
CA ARG A 30 -1.06 19.69 19.74
C ARG A 30 -0.94 21.20 19.68
N CYS A 31 -1.34 21.75 18.55
CA CYS A 31 -1.35 23.17 18.23
C CYS A 31 -2.82 23.64 18.23
N GLY A 32 -3.43 23.80 19.42
CA GLY A 32 -4.88 24.08 19.51
C GLY A 32 -5.74 22.87 19.18
N ASN A 33 -6.25 22.75 17.94
CA ASN A 33 -7.06 21.61 17.47
C ASN A 33 -6.32 20.68 16.48
N GLU A 34 -5.13 21.07 16.03
CA GLU A 34 -4.35 20.32 15.05
C GLU A 34 -3.27 19.46 15.74
N TYR A 35 -3.07 18.22 15.28
CA TYR A 35 -2.03 17.31 15.76
C TYR A 35 -0.95 17.14 14.70
N THR A 36 0.31 17.24 15.10
CA THR A 36 1.46 17.07 14.21
C THR A 36 2.55 16.22 14.84
N ASN A 37 3.27 15.47 14.01
CA ASN A 37 4.46 14.71 14.37
C ASN A 37 5.76 15.45 13.99
N ASN A 38 5.66 16.65 13.42
CA ASN A 38 6.82 17.43 12.99
C ASN A 38 7.29 18.40 14.09
N VAL A 39 8.49 18.15 14.61
CA VAL A 39 9.11 18.92 15.70
C VAL A 39 9.38 20.38 15.31
N ALA A 40 9.69 20.67 14.03
CA ALA A 40 9.97 22.03 13.58
C ALA A 40 8.70 22.89 13.61
N VAL A 41 7.61 22.37 13.04
CA VAL A 41 6.29 23.02 13.06
C VAL A 41 5.79 23.21 14.49
N ALA A 42 6.01 22.22 15.36
CA ALA A 42 5.63 22.29 16.76
C ALA A 42 6.35 23.41 17.53
N LYS A 43 7.63 23.64 17.27
CA LYS A 43 8.42 24.72 17.90
C LYS A 43 7.98 26.09 17.40
N GLU A 44 7.79 26.26 16.09
CA GLU A 44 7.37 27.54 15.50
C GLU A 44 5.98 27.96 15.96
N ARG A 45 5.07 26.99 16.11
CA ARG A 45 3.67 27.24 16.50
C ARG A 45 3.42 27.12 18.00
N ASN A 46 4.47 27.05 18.84
CA ASN A 46 4.40 26.93 20.29
C ASN A 46 3.45 25.81 20.77
N CYS A 47 3.51 24.65 20.12
CA CYS A 47 2.59 23.53 20.37
C CYS A 47 2.98 22.74 21.61
N LYS A 48 1.98 22.21 22.34
CA LYS A 48 2.21 21.41 23.54
C LYS A 48 2.43 19.94 23.18
N VAL A 49 3.40 19.28 23.82
CA VAL A 49 3.61 17.84 23.66
C VAL A 49 2.41 17.12 24.27
N VAL A 50 1.79 16.24 23.52
CA VAL A 50 0.72 15.37 24.02
C VAL A 50 1.32 14.02 24.31
N GLU A 51 1.59 13.78 25.59
CA GLU A 51 2.06 12.48 26.09
C GLU A 51 0.88 11.77 26.77
N GLY A 52 0.46 10.63 26.21
CA GLY A 52 -0.29 9.61 26.98
C GLY A 52 -1.79 9.82 27.23
N GLY A 53 -2.57 10.51 26.38
CA GLY A 53 -4.03 10.58 26.52
C GLY A 53 -4.78 10.06 25.30
N ASN A 54 -5.52 8.95 25.42
CA ASN A 54 -6.49 8.35 24.45
C ASN A 54 -6.20 8.52 22.94
N ILE A 55 -4.94 8.61 22.53
CA ILE A 55 -4.54 8.62 21.13
C ILE A 55 -4.12 7.18 20.81
N THR A 56 -5.01 6.46 20.14
CA THR A 56 -4.68 5.18 19.52
C THR A 56 -3.77 5.44 18.34
N VAL A 57 -2.46 5.33 18.57
CA VAL A 57 -1.47 5.32 17.50
C VAL A 57 -1.61 4.01 16.75
N VAL A 58 -2.32 4.02 15.62
CA VAL A 58 -2.30 2.91 14.67
C VAL A 58 -1.00 3.06 13.88
N GLU A 59 -0.02 2.21 14.17
CA GLU A 59 1.22 2.18 13.39
C GLU A 59 0.88 1.86 11.92
N GLY A 60 1.17 2.80 11.02
CA GLY A 60 1.01 2.57 9.59
C GLY A 60 1.99 1.49 9.12
N THR A 61 1.52 0.61 8.23
CA THR A 61 2.40 -0.39 7.59
C THR A 61 3.39 0.33 6.69
N ARG A 62 4.64 0.48 7.15
CA ARG A 62 5.71 1.03 6.31
C ARG A 62 6.07 0.00 5.24
N PRO A 63 5.94 0.30 3.93
CA PRO A 63 6.44 -0.60 2.90
C PRO A 63 7.95 -0.76 3.07
N ALA A 64 8.40 -2.01 3.21
CA ALA A 64 9.80 -2.34 3.35
C ALA A 64 10.53 -1.96 2.05
N GLY A 65 11.24 -0.82 2.07
CA GLY A 65 12.24 -0.51 1.06
C GLY A 65 13.33 -1.56 1.13
N GLY A 66 13.55 -2.28 0.04
CA GLY A 66 14.44 -3.42 -0.05
C GLY A 66 15.88 -3.09 0.38
N SER A 67 16.32 -3.72 1.45
CA SER A 67 17.70 -4.19 1.62
C SER A 67 17.65 -5.30 2.67
N GLY A 68 18.31 -6.43 2.36
CA GLY A 68 18.16 -7.70 3.08
C GLY A 68 18.29 -7.56 4.59
N GLY A 69 17.18 -7.81 5.28
CA GLY A 69 17.08 -7.86 6.73
C GLY A 69 15.92 -8.76 7.09
N ALA A 70 16.13 -9.62 8.09
CA ALA A 70 15.26 -10.72 8.50
C ALA A 70 13.75 -10.39 8.47
N ALA A 71 12.95 -11.39 8.10
CA ALA A 71 11.49 -11.34 8.04
C ALA A 71 10.89 -10.63 9.26
N PRO A 72 9.91 -9.72 9.09
CA PRO A 72 9.32 -9.02 10.20
C PRO A 72 8.64 -10.03 11.12
N LYS A 73 9.02 -10.06 12.40
CA LYS A 73 8.27 -10.82 13.40
C LYS A 73 6.87 -10.22 13.47
N ALA A 74 5.86 -11.06 13.29
CA ALA A 74 4.46 -10.66 13.43
C ALA A 74 4.26 -9.95 14.78
N ALA A 75 3.69 -8.75 14.75
CA ALA A 75 3.37 -8.01 15.95
C ALA A 75 2.40 -8.84 16.80
N THR A 76 2.87 -9.29 17.97
CA THR A 76 2.04 -10.00 18.93
C THR A 76 1.03 -9.04 19.52
N SER A 77 -0.26 -9.30 19.28
CA SER A 77 -1.36 -8.55 19.90
C SER A 77 -1.24 -8.56 21.43
N PRO A 78 -1.71 -7.51 22.13
CA PRO A 78 -1.72 -7.47 23.59
C PRO A 78 -2.36 -8.73 24.18
N PRO A 79 -1.88 -9.24 25.33
CA PRO A 79 -2.34 -10.49 25.92
C PRO A 79 -3.85 -10.54 26.21
N SER A 80 -4.51 -9.38 26.27
CA SER A 80 -5.94 -9.20 26.54
C SER A 80 -6.81 -8.98 25.29
N ALA A 81 -6.24 -9.03 24.08
CA ALA A 81 -7.02 -8.89 22.86
C ALA A 81 -7.97 -10.09 22.67
N PRO A 82 -9.25 -9.88 22.34
CA PRO A 82 -10.16 -10.97 22.00
C PRO A 82 -9.56 -11.80 20.86
N ARG A 83 -9.24 -13.07 21.13
CA ARG A 83 -8.76 -14.00 20.11
C ARG A 83 -9.95 -14.51 19.33
N VAL A 84 -9.90 -14.40 18.01
CA VAL A 84 -10.84 -15.10 17.13
C VAL A 84 -10.57 -16.60 17.26
N ASP A 85 -11.63 -17.40 17.43
CA ASP A 85 -11.49 -18.85 17.49
C ASP A 85 -10.99 -19.42 16.15
N ALA A 86 -10.27 -20.53 16.18
CA ALA A 86 -9.75 -21.15 14.97
C ALA A 86 -10.85 -21.65 14.03
N ASN A 87 -12.03 -22.02 14.53
CA ASN A 87 -13.19 -22.35 13.71
C ASN A 87 -13.77 -21.10 13.04
N ASP A 88 -13.89 -20.00 13.79
CA ASP A 88 -14.39 -18.73 13.26
C ASP A 88 -13.47 -18.16 12.17
N GLN A 89 -12.16 -18.29 12.35
CA GLN A 89 -11.20 -17.86 11.34
C GLN A 89 -11.32 -18.71 10.06
N ARG A 90 -11.43 -20.04 10.20
CA ARG A 90 -11.62 -20.94 9.05
C ARG A 90 -12.93 -20.68 8.32
N ALA A 91 -14.01 -20.40 9.04
CA ALA A 91 -15.29 -20.03 8.44
C ALA A 91 -15.18 -18.74 7.61
N ARG A 92 -14.53 -17.70 8.16
CA ARG A 92 -14.29 -16.44 7.44
C ARG A 92 -13.42 -16.63 6.19
N ASP A 93 -12.38 -17.46 6.28
CA ASP A 93 -11.50 -17.74 5.14
C ASP A 93 -12.25 -18.52 4.05
N ALA A 94 -13.13 -19.46 4.44
CA ALA A 94 -13.98 -20.19 3.51
C ALA A 94 -15.00 -19.27 2.82
N ASP A 95 -15.65 -18.37 3.57
CA ASP A 95 -16.58 -17.37 3.03
C ASP A 95 -15.86 -16.41 2.07
N ALA A 96 -14.67 -15.91 2.44
CA ALA A 96 -13.85 -15.05 1.59
C ALA A 96 -13.49 -15.74 0.27
N ARG A 97 -13.09 -17.01 0.32
CA ARG A 97 -12.84 -17.81 -0.89
C ARG A 97 -14.10 -17.96 -1.74
N ALA A 98 -15.24 -18.32 -1.15
CA ALA A 98 -16.49 -18.49 -1.86
C ALA A 98 -16.95 -17.19 -2.56
N ILE A 99 -16.77 -16.04 -1.91
CA ILE A 99 -17.06 -14.72 -2.49
C ILE A 99 -16.16 -14.47 -3.70
N LEU A 100 -14.84 -14.62 -3.56
CA LEU A 100 -13.89 -14.40 -4.66
C LEU A 100 -14.13 -15.37 -5.83
N GLU A 101 -14.48 -16.63 -5.58
CA GLU A 101 -14.84 -17.58 -6.63
C GLU A 101 -16.12 -17.15 -7.37
N SER A 102 -17.10 -16.59 -6.66
CA SER A 102 -18.31 -16.05 -7.28
C SER A 102 -18.02 -14.82 -8.15
N GLU A 103 -17.10 -13.96 -7.69
CA GLU A 103 -16.63 -12.79 -8.44
C GLU A 103 -15.81 -13.20 -9.66
N LEU A 104 -14.95 -14.21 -9.52
CA LEU A 104 -14.19 -14.79 -10.62
C LEU A 104 -15.13 -15.27 -11.73
N LYS A 105 -16.19 -16.00 -11.38
CA LYS A 105 -17.20 -16.46 -12.35
C LYS A 105 -17.87 -15.29 -13.07
N LYS A 106 -18.24 -14.23 -12.34
CA LYS A 106 -18.83 -13.01 -12.93
C LYS A 106 -17.84 -12.29 -13.85
N ALA A 107 -16.57 -12.18 -13.45
CA ALA A 107 -15.53 -11.56 -14.27
C ALA A 107 -15.25 -12.36 -15.54
N GLN A 108 -15.19 -13.69 -15.45
CA GLN A 108 -15.06 -14.59 -16.61
C GLN A 108 -16.25 -14.45 -17.57
N ALA A 109 -17.48 -14.32 -17.06
CA ALA A 109 -18.65 -14.07 -17.89
C ALA A 109 -18.56 -12.74 -18.64
N ARG A 110 -18.09 -11.67 -18.00
CA ARG A 110 -17.85 -10.36 -18.66
C ARG A 110 -16.79 -10.44 -19.75
N VAL A 111 -15.70 -11.20 -19.52
CA VAL A 111 -14.69 -11.47 -20.55
C VAL A 111 -15.33 -12.19 -21.73
N ALA A 112 -16.13 -13.24 -21.48
CA ALA A 112 -16.80 -13.99 -22.54
C ALA A 112 -17.76 -13.11 -23.36
N GLU A 113 -18.56 -12.29 -22.71
CA GLU A 113 -19.48 -11.34 -23.37
C GLU A 113 -18.73 -10.31 -24.21
N THR A 114 -17.71 -9.66 -23.63
CA THR A 114 -16.90 -8.65 -24.34
C THR A 114 -16.16 -9.27 -25.52
N LYS A 115 -15.65 -10.50 -25.35
CA LYS A 115 -14.96 -11.24 -26.41
C LYS A 115 -15.90 -11.61 -27.55
N GLN A 116 -17.14 -12.00 -27.24
CA GLN A 116 -18.17 -12.25 -28.24
C GLN A 116 -18.50 -10.98 -29.03
N GLU A 117 -18.65 -9.83 -28.37
CA GLU A 117 -18.89 -8.56 -29.06
C GLU A 117 -17.67 -8.13 -29.89
N TYR A 118 -16.45 -8.30 -29.37
CA TYR A 118 -15.20 -8.01 -30.08
C TYR A 118 -15.03 -8.86 -31.33
N ASN A 119 -15.53 -10.11 -31.31
CA ASN A 119 -15.56 -11.03 -32.45
C ASN A 119 -14.23 -11.08 -33.22
N ASP A 120 -13.14 -11.36 -32.51
CA ASP A 120 -11.77 -11.42 -33.04
C ASP A 120 -11.32 -10.17 -33.80
N GLY A 121 -11.83 -8.99 -33.42
CA GLY A 121 -11.52 -7.71 -34.05
C GLY A 121 -12.46 -7.33 -35.20
N ALA A 122 -13.51 -8.12 -35.42
CA ALA A 122 -14.56 -7.85 -36.39
C ALA A 122 -15.93 -7.70 -35.70
N PRO A 123 -16.11 -6.72 -34.79
CA PRO A 123 -17.41 -6.52 -34.13
C PRO A 123 -18.51 -6.28 -35.16
N GLN A 124 -19.74 -6.74 -34.89
CA GLN A 124 -20.86 -6.52 -35.81
C GLN A 124 -21.05 -5.03 -36.08
N ARG A 125 -21.12 -4.65 -37.36
CA ARG A 125 -21.22 -3.24 -37.75
C ARG A 125 -22.63 -2.71 -37.51
N ASN A 126 -22.73 -1.59 -36.81
CA ASN A 126 -24.00 -0.91 -36.59
C ASN A 126 -24.29 0.09 -37.72
N ALA A 127 -25.53 0.57 -37.83
CA ALA A 127 -25.92 1.55 -38.86
C ALA A 127 -25.05 2.83 -38.86
N LEU A 128 -24.57 3.25 -37.68
CA LEU A 128 -23.66 4.40 -37.55
C LEU A 128 -22.25 4.11 -38.09
N ASP A 129 -21.77 2.87 -37.94
CA ASP A 129 -20.46 2.43 -38.41
C ASP A 129 -20.40 2.31 -39.93
N LEU A 130 -21.54 2.00 -40.56
CA LEU A 130 -21.68 1.98 -42.02
C LEU A 130 -21.58 3.38 -42.61
N ARG A 131 -22.09 4.38 -41.89
CA ARG A 131 -22.05 5.79 -42.30
C ARG A 131 -20.71 6.45 -42.01
N ASN A 132 -19.97 5.96 -41.01
CA ASN A 132 -18.66 6.48 -40.64
C ASN A 132 -17.67 5.34 -40.31
N PRO A 133 -16.75 5.00 -41.22
CA PRO A 133 -15.74 3.98 -40.99
C PRO A 133 -14.80 4.27 -39.80
N GLN A 134 -14.56 5.54 -39.47
CA GLN A 134 -13.68 5.90 -38.36
C GLN A 134 -14.27 5.46 -37.01
N LYS A 135 -15.59 5.61 -36.83
CA LYS A 135 -16.30 5.17 -35.61
C LYS A 135 -16.20 3.66 -35.40
N TYR A 136 -16.19 2.89 -36.48
CA TYR A 136 -15.99 1.46 -36.40
C TYR A 136 -14.61 1.10 -35.85
N MET A 137 -13.55 1.78 -36.32
CA MET A 137 -12.19 1.57 -35.85
C MET A 137 -12.04 1.96 -34.37
N GLU A 138 -12.63 3.10 -33.98
CA GLU A 138 -12.65 3.56 -32.59
C GLU A 138 -13.36 2.56 -31.68
N ARG A 139 -14.57 2.13 -32.03
CA ARG A 139 -15.32 1.13 -31.24
C ARG A 139 -14.57 -0.20 -31.15
N THR A 140 -13.95 -0.65 -32.23
CA THR A 140 -13.13 -1.88 -32.22
C THR A 140 -11.95 -1.74 -31.27
N ALA A 141 -11.30 -0.57 -31.24
CA ALA A 141 -10.22 -0.28 -30.30
C ALA A 141 -10.72 -0.19 -28.85
N GLU A 142 -11.90 0.41 -28.61
CA GLU A 142 -12.54 0.46 -27.29
C GLU A 142 -12.91 -0.93 -26.78
N LEU A 143 -13.50 -1.79 -27.62
CA LEU A 143 -13.82 -3.18 -27.28
C LEU A 143 -12.56 -3.97 -26.94
N LYS A 144 -11.48 -3.80 -27.71
CA LYS A 144 -10.18 -4.41 -27.39
C LYS A 144 -9.64 -3.93 -26.04
N ALA A 145 -9.73 -2.64 -25.75
CA ALA A 145 -9.29 -2.07 -24.48
C ALA A 145 -10.18 -2.50 -23.31
N ALA A 146 -11.48 -2.69 -23.54
CA ALA A 146 -12.41 -3.24 -22.56
C ALA A 146 -12.10 -4.72 -22.26
N LEU A 147 -11.84 -5.52 -23.29
CA LEU A 147 -11.43 -6.92 -23.15
C LEU A 147 -10.14 -7.04 -22.31
N ALA A 148 -9.12 -6.24 -22.62
CA ALA A 148 -7.86 -6.25 -21.88
C ALA A 148 -8.04 -5.88 -20.39
N ARG A 149 -8.93 -4.93 -20.07
CA ARG A 149 -9.27 -4.59 -18.68
C ARG A 149 -10.00 -5.74 -17.98
N ALA A 150 -10.98 -6.34 -18.65
CA ALA A 150 -11.73 -7.47 -18.09
C ALA A 150 -10.84 -8.70 -17.84
N GLU A 151 -9.88 -8.96 -18.73
CA GLU A 151 -8.87 -10.01 -18.53
C GLU A 151 -7.95 -9.69 -17.34
N ALA A 152 -7.53 -8.43 -17.19
CA ALA A 152 -6.74 -8.01 -16.03
C ALA A 152 -7.49 -8.17 -14.70
N ASP A 153 -8.81 -7.93 -14.68
CA ASP A 153 -9.67 -8.16 -13.51
C ASP A 153 -9.71 -9.65 -13.12
N VAL A 154 -9.87 -10.55 -14.11
CA VAL A 154 -9.84 -12.01 -13.87
C VAL A 154 -8.51 -12.42 -13.26
N GLU A 155 -7.40 -11.96 -13.82
CA GLU A 155 -6.07 -12.26 -13.30
C GLU A 155 -5.84 -11.65 -11.90
N GLY A 156 -6.41 -10.47 -11.64
CA GLY A 156 -6.42 -9.85 -10.31
C GLY A 156 -7.10 -10.73 -9.26
N ILE A 157 -8.33 -11.15 -9.55
CA ILE A 157 -9.11 -11.99 -8.63
C ILE A 157 -8.43 -13.36 -8.43
N ARG A 158 -7.84 -13.95 -9.47
CA ARG A 158 -7.07 -15.21 -9.36
C ARG A 158 -5.92 -15.08 -8.37
N ARG A 159 -5.15 -14.00 -8.44
CA ARG A 159 -4.05 -13.74 -7.49
C ARG A 159 -4.55 -13.57 -6.06
N GLU A 160 -5.69 -12.92 -5.85
CA GLU A 160 -6.28 -12.80 -4.51
C GLU A 160 -6.74 -14.16 -3.96
N ILE A 161 -7.32 -15.03 -4.80
CA ILE A 161 -7.68 -16.40 -4.40
C ILE A 161 -6.43 -17.22 -4.02
N GLU A 162 -5.35 -17.09 -4.78
CA GLU A 162 -4.06 -17.76 -4.50
C GLU A 162 -3.41 -17.25 -3.20
N ARG A 163 -3.67 -16.01 -2.82
CA ARG A 163 -3.16 -15.40 -1.59
C ARG A 163 -3.87 -15.91 -0.33
N LEU A 164 -5.11 -16.37 -0.46
CA LEU A 164 -5.87 -16.92 0.66
C LEU A 164 -5.18 -18.19 1.20
N PRO A 165 -5.22 -18.42 2.53
CA PRO A 165 -4.64 -19.61 3.12
C PRO A 165 -5.28 -20.87 2.51
N VAL A 166 -4.45 -21.85 2.19
CA VAL A 166 -4.94 -23.17 1.76
C VAL A 166 -5.68 -23.77 2.94
N VAL A 167 -6.98 -24.01 2.77
CA VAL A 167 -7.80 -24.76 3.73
C VAL A 167 -7.17 -26.14 3.87
N ARG A 168 -6.54 -26.41 5.03
CA ARG A 168 -5.97 -27.70 5.40
C ARG A 168 -6.89 -28.41 6.38
#